data_AF-A0A660RCC0-F1
#
_entry.id   AF-A0A660RCC0-F1
#
_cell.length_a   1.000
_cell.length_b   1.000
_cell.length_c   1.000
_cell.angle_alpha   90.00
_cell.angle_beta   90.00
_cell.angle_gamma   90.00
#
_symmetry.space_group_name_H-M   'P 1'
#
loop_
_entity.id
_entity.type
_entity.pdbx_description
1 polymer ?
#
loop_
_entity_poly.entity_id
_entity_poly.type
_entity_poly.pdbx_seq_one_letter_code
_entity_poly.pdbx_strand_id
1 'polypeptide(L)' 'ADILITPDIHSGNMLGKSVVYFAGGKIGGVVVGAKVPIVLVSRADAMDSKLFSIALGVLMG' A
#
# COMPACT_ATOMS: atom_id res chain seq x y z
N ALA A 1 11.21 -12.66 5.09
CA ALA A 1 11.40 -11.31 5.64
C ALA A 1 10.03 -10.63 5.67
N ASP A 2 9.69 -9.96 6.76
CA ASP A 2 8.35 -9.41 6.98
C ASP A 2 8.22 -7.94 6.55
N ILE A 3 9.33 -7.19 6.51
CA ILE A 3 9.40 -5.80 6.05
C ILE A 3 10.50 -5.67 4.99
N LEU A 4 10.16 -5.04 3.87
CA LEU A 4 11.10 -4.69 2.81
C LEU A 4 11.27 -3.17 2.77
N ILE A 5 12.49 -2.68 3.05
CA ILE A 5 12.83 -1.27 2.91
C ILE A 5 13.44 -1.08 1.53
N THR A 6 12.81 -0.23 0.71
CA THR A 6 13.31 0.05 -0.64
C THR A 6 14.35 1.17 -0.64
N PRO A 7 15.31 1.17 -1.58
CA PRO A 7 16.35 2.20 -1.64
C PRO A 7 15.83 3.63 -1.88
N ASP A 8 14.73 3.75 -2.64
CA ASP A 8 14.14 5.01 -3.06
C ASP A 8 12.65 4.82 -3.44
N ILE A 9 11.97 5.93 -3.75
CA ILE A 9 10.53 5.95 -4.10
C ILE A 9 10.21 5.25 -5.42
N HIS A 10 11.10 5.30 -6.41
CA HIS A 10 10.91 4.64 -7.69
C HIS A 10 10.97 3.12 -7.51
N SER A 11 11.96 2.65 -6.74
CA SER A 11 12.13 1.25 -6.37
C SER A 11 10.92 0.72 -5.58
N GLY A 12 10.40 1.48 -4.61
CA GLY A 12 9.20 1.14 -3.84
C GLY A 12 7.94 1.04 -4.70
N ASN A 13 7.70 2.04 -5.55
CA ASN A 13 6.57 2.05 -6.48
C ASN A 13 6.66 0.90 -7.51
N MET A 14 7.86 0.61 -8.02
CA MET A 14 8.09 -0.51 -8.93
C MET A 14 7.77 -1.85 -8.25
N LEU A 15 8.22 -2.05 -7.01
CA LEU A 15 7.92 -3.25 -6.23
C LEU A 15 6.41 -3.41 -5.98
N GLY A 16 5.72 -2.35 -5.53
CA GLY A 16 4.28 -2.41 -5.29
C GLY A 16 3.49 -2.75 -6.56
N LYS A 17 3.86 -2.13 -7.69
CA LYS A 17 3.22 -2.40 -8.99
C LYS A 17 3.54 -3.79 -9.54
N SER A 18 4.76 -4.29 -9.36
CA SER A 18 5.10 -5.63 -9.84
C SER A 18 4.30 -6.71 -9.11
N VAL A 19 4.03 -6.53 -7.80
CA VAL A 19 3.14 -7.41 -7.04
C VAL A 19 1.73 -7.43 -7.64
N VAL A 20 1.17 -6.25 -7.95
CA VAL A 20 -0.18 -6.14 -8.52
C VAL A 20 -0.27 -6.70 -9.95
N TYR A 21 0.65 -6.32 -10.83
CA TYR A 21 0.53 -6.62 -12.26
C TYR A 21 1.13 -7.96 -12.68
N PHE A 22 2.19 -8.42 -12.02
CA PHE A 22 2.90 -9.64 -12.42
C PHE A 22 2.70 -10.80 -11.45
N ALA A 23 2.63 -10.53 -10.15
CA ALA A 23 2.44 -11.58 -9.15
C ALA A 23 0.96 -11.86 -8.83
N GLY A 24 0.02 -11.07 -9.35
CA GLY A 24 -1.42 -11.18 -9.05
C GLY A 24 -1.76 -10.92 -7.58
N GLY A 25 -0.86 -10.27 -6.84
CA GLY A 25 -1.02 -9.98 -5.42
C GLY A 25 -1.97 -8.81 -5.20
N LYS A 26 -2.64 -8.82 -4.04
CA LYS A 26 -3.46 -7.69 -3.58
C LYS A 26 -2.65 -6.80 -2.64
N ILE A 27 -2.86 -5.49 -2.72
CA ILE A 27 -2.11 -4.50 -1.93
C ILE A 27 -3.06 -3.54 -1.22
N GLY A 28 -2.71 -3.17 0.00
CA GLY A 28 -3.32 -2.06 0.75
C GLY A 28 -2.21 -1.14 1.27
N GLY A 29 -2.47 0.16 1.33
CA GLY A 29 -1.49 1.16 1.72
C GLY A 29 -2.05 2.16 2.72
N VAL A 30 -1.24 2.56 3.68
CA VAL A 30 -1.56 3.61 4.64
C VAL A 30 -0.30 4.42 4.94
N VAL A 31 -0.45 5.73 5.06
CA VAL A 31 0.63 6.62 5.49
C VAL A 31 0.62 6.68 7.01
N VAL A 32 1.79 6.44 7.60
CA VAL A 32 2.02 6.38 9.05
C VAL A 32 2.99 7.48 9.49
N GLY A 33 3.06 7.75 10.80
CA GLY A 33 3.94 8.77 11.39
C GLY A 33 3.25 10.11 11.71
N ALA A 34 2.01 10.32 11.22
CA ALA A 34 1.13 11.38 11.70
C ALA A 34 0.41 10.95 13.00
N LYS A 35 -0.42 11.84 13.58
CA LYS A 35 -1.22 11.53 14.79
C LYS A 35 -2.27 10.43 14.58
N VAL A 36 -2.70 10.22 13.33
CA VAL A 36 -3.68 9.22 12.91
C VAL A 36 -3.26 8.65 11.55
N PRO A 37 -3.61 7.40 11.22
CA PRO A 37 -3.33 6.81 9.91
C PRO A 37 -4.06 7.57 8.79
N ILE A 38 -3.40 7.74 7.64
CA ILE A 38 -3.96 8.42 6.48
C ILE A 38 -4.05 7.45 5.31
N VAL A 39 -5.27 7.17 4.84
CA VAL A 39 -5.51 6.34 3.67
C VAL A 39 -5.35 7.19 2.41
N LEU A 40 -4.31 6.89 1.61
CA LEU A 40 -4.03 7.55 0.34
C LEU A 40 -4.04 6.51 -0.77
N VAL A 41 -5.02 6.61 -1.67
CA VAL A 41 -5.22 5.64 -2.77
C VAL A 41 -4.98 6.29 -4.13
N SER A 42 -4.57 5.49 -5.10
CA SER A 42 -4.45 5.92 -6.49
C SER A 42 -5.80 5.80 -7.20
N ARG A 43 -6.03 6.70 -8.17
CA ARG A 43 -7.21 6.61 -9.06
C ARG A 43 -7.27 5.26 -9.79
N ALA A 44 -6.11 4.72 -10.17
CA ALA A 44 -5.99 3.47 -10.89
C ALA A 44 -6.17 2.21 -10.01
N ASP A 45 -6.30 2.37 -8.68
CA ASP A 45 -6.45 1.23 -7.80
C ASP A 45 -7.82 0.56 -7.95
N ALA A 46 -7.79 -0.78 -7.95
CA ALA A 46 -8.98 -1.61 -7.89
C ALA A 46 -9.76 -1.36 -6.58
N MET A 47 -11.05 -1.69 -6.57
CA MET A 47 -11.89 -1.51 -5.37
C MET A 47 -11.34 -2.27 -4.16
N ASP A 48 -10.87 -3.50 -4.35
CA ASP A 48 -10.26 -4.33 -3.30
C ASP A 48 -9.06 -3.62 -2.63
N SER A 49 -8.17 -3.01 -3.42
CA SER A 49 -7.00 -2.30 -2.87
C SER A 49 -7.39 -1.11 -2.00
N LYS A 50 -8.46 -0.39 -2.39
CA LYS A 50 -9.01 0.71 -1.58
C LYS A 50 -9.62 0.19 -0.28
N LEU A 51 -10.38 -0.91 -0.35
CA LEU A 51 -10.97 -1.54 0.82
C LEU A 51 -9.90 -2.04 1.80
N PHE A 52 -8.84 -2.70 1.32
CA PHE A 52 -7.75 -3.15 2.19
C PHE A 52 -6.98 -1.98 2.79
N SER A 53 -6.82 -0.87 2.07
CA SER A 53 -6.20 0.34 2.61
C SER A 53 -7.04 0.94 3.75
N ILE A 54 -8.37 0.94 3.63
CA ILE A 54 -9.29 1.34 4.71
C ILE A 54 -9.18 0.38 5.90
N ALA A 55 -9.22 -0.93 5.65
CA ALA A 55 -9.10 -1.94 6.69
C ALA A 55 -7.77 -1.81 7.45
N LEU A 56 -6.67 -1.56 6.72
CA LEU A 56 -5.36 -1.30 7.31
C LEU A 56 -5.36 -0.02 8.14
N GLY A 57 -6.02 1.04 7.67
CA GLY A 57 -6.23 2.27 8.45
C GLY A 57 -6.98 2.04 9.76
N VAL A 58 -7.98 1.15 9.78
CA VAL A 58 -8.69 0.77 11.02
C VAL A 58 -7.81 -0.05 11.96
N LEU A 59 -6.97 -0.95 11.42
CA LEU A 59 -6.07 -1.79 12.24
C LEU A 59 -4.91 -0.99 12.87
N MET A 60 -4.55 0.15 12.29
CA MET A 60 -3.43 0.99 12.72
C MET A 60 -3.84 2.23 13.52
N GLY A 61 -5.14 2.48 13.67
CA GLY A 61 -5.71 3.55 14.51
C GLY A 61 -6.08 3.03 15.89
#